data_AF-A0A498KSK9-F1
#
_entry.id   AF-A0A498KSK9-F1
#
_cell.length_a   1.000
_cell.length_b   1.000
_cell.length_c   1.000
_cell.angle_alpha   90.00
_cell.angle_beta   90.00
_cell.angle_gamma   90.00
#
_symmetry.space_group_name_H-M   'P 1'
#
loop_
_entity.id
_entity.type
_entity.pdbx_description
1 polymer ?
#
loop_
_entity_poly.entity_id
_entity_poly.type
_entity_poly.pdbx_seq_one_letter_code
_entity_poly.pdbx_strand_id
1 'polypeptide(L)' 'MTPGAPWRRRTHRLVHLLFAVALGTFVYSPLRTVAVAVLVVQLLVFPGLLLSGILLWKGPRIRQWYRDR' A
#
# COMPACT_ATOMS: atom_id res chain seq x y z
N MET A 1 -19.38 -2.75 -22.12
CA MET A 1 -18.23 -3.31 -21.37
C MET A 1 -17.00 -2.47 -21.69
N THR A 2 -16.55 -1.60 -20.79
CA THR A 2 -15.31 -0.83 -20.95
C THR A 2 -14.16 -1.63 -20.36
N PRO A 3 -13.24 -2.18 -21.17
CA PRO A 3 -12.09 -2.92 -20.66
C PRO A 3 -11.05 -1.92 -20.17
N GLY A 4 -10.95 -1.70 -18.86
CA GLY A 4 -9.88 -0.85 -18.32
C GLY A 4 -9.93 -0.53 -16.82
N ALA A 5 -11.09 -0.62 -16.18
CA ALA A 5 -11.25 -0.19 -14.79
C ALA A 5 -10.90 -1.20 -13.66
N PRO A 6 -11.05 -2.54 -13.79
CA PRO A 6 -10.86 -3.45 -12.65
C PRO A 6 -9.40 -3.69 -12.29
N TRP A 7 -8.49 -3.54 -13.26
CA TRP A 7 -7.05 -3.78 -13.06
C TRP A 7 -6.43 -2.80 -12.07
N ARG A 8 -6.75 -1.51 -12.18
CA ARG A 8 -6.13 -0.45 -11.37
C ARG A 8 -6.35 -0.65 -9.87
N ARG A 9 -7.57 -1.05 -9.46
CA ARG A 9 -7.89 -1.33 -8.04
C ARG A 9 -7.20 -2.59 -7.52
N ARG A 10 -7.09 -3.63 -8.35
CA ARG A 10 -6.41 -4.88 -8.00
C ARG A 10 -4.91 -4.67 -7.83
N THR A 11 -4.29 -3.86 -8.69
CA THR A 11 -2.88 -3.47 -8.58
C THR A 11 -2.58 -2.71 -7.30
N HIS A 12 -3.37 -1.69 -6.94
CA HIS A 12 -3.15 -0.96 -5.67
C HIS A 12 -3.25 -1.87 -4.44
N ARG A 13 -4.19 -2.82 -4.45
CA ARG A 13 -4.32 -3.82 -3.37
C ARG A 13 -3.11 -4.75 -3.32
N LEU A 14 -2.62 -5.22 -4.46
CA LEU A 14 -1.42 -6.06 -4.52
C LEU A 14 -0.18 -5.31 -4.04
N VAL A 15 0.00 -4.05 -4.45
CA VAL A 15 1.10 -3.20 -3.99
C VAL A 15 1.04 -3.00 -2.48
N HIS A 16 -0.13 -2.73 -1.91
CA HIS A 16 -0.31 -2.61 -0.47
C HIS A 16 0.04 -3.92 0.26
N LEU A 17 -0.43 -5.06 -0.26
CA LEU A 17 -0.11 -6.37 0.30
C LEU A 17 1.40 -6.68 0.22
N LEU A 18 2.07 -6.31 -0.87
CA LEU A 18 3.52 -6.46 -1.00
C LEU A 18 4.26 -5.66 0.07
N PHE A 19 3.88 -4.40 0.29
CA PHE A 19 4.47 -3.60 1.38
C PHE A 19 4.16 -4.20 2.76
N ALA A 20 2.96 -4.76 2.96
CA ALA A 20 2.58 -5.37 4.24
C ALA A 20 3.41 -6.63 4.51
N VAL A 21 3.60 -7.47 3.49
CA VAL A 21 4.45 -8.66 3.58
C VAL A 21 5.90 -8.25 3.81
N ALA A 22 6.43 -7.27 3.08
CA ALA A 22 7.80 -6.79 3.28
C ALA A 22 8.04 -6.28 4.70
N LEU A 23 7.08 -5.52 5.26
CA LEU A 23 7.14 -5.07 6.65
C LEU A 23 7.06 -6.24 7.64
N GLY A 24 6.16 -7.20 7.41
CA GLY A 24 6.04 -8.40 8.23
C GLY A 24 7.32 -9.23 8.24
N THR A 25 7.91 -9.47 7.06
CA THR A 25 9.20 -10.14 6.93
C THR A 25 10.30 -9.39 7.68
N PHE A 26 10.37 -8.07 7.57
CA PHE A 26 11.33 -7.28 8.30
C PHE A 26 11.17 -7.41 9.82
N VAL A 27 9.94 -7.40 10.33
CA VAL A 27 9.65 -7.54 11.78
C VAL A 27 10.06 -8.92 12.30
N TYR A 28 9.76 -9.99 11.56
CA TYR A 28 10.04 -11.36 12.00
C TYR A 28 11.43 -11.88 11.60
N SER A 29 12.19 -11.13 10.80
CA SER A 29 13.54 -11.51 10.33
C SER A 29 14.64 -10.82 11.15
N PRO A 30 15.86 -11.38 11.20
CA PRO A 30 17.04 -10.67 11.72
C PRO A 30 17.41 -9.41 10.91
N LEU A 31 16.76 -9.11 9.78
CA LEU A 31 16.98 -7.90 8.97
C LEU A 31 16.92 -6.59 9.78
N ARG A 32 16.21 -6.57 10.92
CA ARG A 32 16.19 -5.43 11.84
C ARG A 32 17.56 -5.02 12.40
N THR A 33 18.55 -5.90 12.38
CA THR A 33 19.93 -5.58 12.84
C THR A 33 20.76 -4.88 11.77
N VAL A 34 20.28 -4.87 10.52
CA VAL A 34 20.96 -4.22 9.39
C VAL A 34 20.47 -2.79 9.26
N ALA A 35 21.33 -1.80 9.52
CA ALA A 35 20.99 -0.38 9.48
C ALA A 35 20.35 0.06 8.16
N VAL A 36 20.85 -0.46 7.03
CA VAL A 36 20.28 -0.17 5.69
C VAL A 36 18.85 -0.68 5.57
N ALA A 37 18.54 -1.87 6.10
CA ALA A 37 17.21 -2.44 6.05
C ALA A 37 16.21 -1.63 6.90
N VAL A 38 16.66 -1.18 8.08
CA VAL A 38 15.88 -0.28 8.94
C VAL A 38 15.53 1.02 8.20
N LEU A 39 16.51 1.63 7.54
CA LEU A 39 16.33 2.88 6.80
C LEU A 39 15.36 2.72 5.64
N VAL A 40 15.49 1.64 4.86
CA VAL A 40 14.58 1.30 3.75
C VAL A 40 13.14 1.13 4.26
N VAL A 41 12.97 0.46 5.40
CA VAL A 41 11.64 0.26 5.97
C VAL A 41 11.03 1.58 6.42
N GLN A 42 11.79 2.42 7.12
CA GLN A 42 11.30 3.71 7.61
C GLN A 42 10.98 4.70 6.49
N LEU A 43 11.81 4.77 5.44
CA LEU A 43 11.68 5.78 4.39
C LEU A 43 10.85 5.33 3.18
N LEU A 44 10.73 4.03 2.92
CA LEU A 44 10.03 3.53 1.72
C LEU A 44 8.85 2.65 2.10
N VAL A 45 9.09 1.58 2.86
CA VAL A 45 8.06 0.56 3.12
C VAL A 45 6.92 1.13 3.97
N PHE A 46 7.25 1.79 5.08
CA PHE A 46 6.25 2.33 6.00
C PHE A 46 5.41 3.46 5.38
N PRO A 47 5.99 4.52 4.78
CA PRO A 47 5.20 5.55 4.12
C PRO A 47 4.46 5.02 2.88
N GLY A 48 5.05 4.10 2.11
CA GLY A 48 4.40 3.46 0.97
C GLY A 48 3.17 2.63 1.40
N LEU A 49 3.28 1.88 2.50
CA LEU A 49 2.18 1.14 3.09
C LEU A 49 1.07 2.09 3.58
N LEU A 50 1.44 3.17 4.26
CA LEU A 50 0.50 4.16 4.76
C LEU A 50 -0.27 4.84 3.62
N LEU A 51 0.44 5.34 2.61
CA LEU A 51 -0.13 6.00 1.44
C LEU A 51 -1.07 5.06 0.68
N SER A 52 -0.62 3.82 0.41
CA SER A 52 -1.44 2.82 -0.27
C SER A 52 -2.68 2.41 0.53
N GLY A 53 -2.57 2.32 1.87
CA GLY A 53 -3.70 2.08 2.76
C GLY A 53 -4.73 3.23 2.72
N ILE A 54 -4.25 4.48 2.79
CA ILE A 54 -5.11 5.67 2.70
C ILE A 54 -5.81 5.74 1.34
N LEU A 55 -5.10 5.45 0.24
CA LEU A 55 -5.66 5.41 -1.11
C LEU A 55 -6.77 4.35 -1.25
N LEU A 56 -6.55 3.17 -0.69
CA LEU A 56 -7.55 2.10 -0.66
C LEU A 56 -8.77 2.48 0.21
N TRP A 57 -8.55 3.18 1.33
CA TRP A 57 -9.62 3.59 2.24
C TRP A 57 -10.44 4.78 1.70
N LYS A 58 -9.80 5.78 1.09
CA LYS A 58 -10.48 6.95 0.52
C LYS A 58 -11.06 6.71 -0.87
N GLY A 59 -10.61 5.70 -1.61
CA GLY A 59 -11.11 5.39 -2.95
C GLY A 59 -12.64 5.20 -3.04
N PRO A 60 -13.28 4.47 -2.10
CA PRO A 60 -14.73 4.37 -2.02
C PRO A 60 -15.42 5.70 -1.62
N ARG A 61 -14.88 6.41 -0.63
CA ARG A 61 -15.43 7.69 -0.13
C ARG A 61 -15.41 8.81 -1.19
N ILE A 62 -14.31 8.94 -1.94
CA ILE A 62 -14.20 9.93 -3.03
C ILE A 62 -15.22 9.63 -4.13
N ARG A 63 -15.49 8.36 -4.40
CA ARG A 63 -16.48 7.96 -5.40
C ARG A 63 -17.92 8.21 -4.95
N GLN A 64 -18.20 8.12 -3.64
CA GLN A 64 -19.50 8.52 -3.09
C GLN A 64 -19.68 10.04 -3.20
N TRP A 65 -18.66 10.80 -2.85
CA TRP A 65 -18.72 12.27 -2.90
C TRP A 65 -18.88 12.84 -4.31
N TYR A 66 -18.31 12.19 -5.33
CA TYR A 66 -18.52 12.54 -6.73
C TYR A 66 -19.85 12.06 -7.33
N ARG A 67 -20.60 11.20 -6.63
CA ARG A 67 -21.90 10.69 -7.09
C ARG A 67 -23.08 11.47 -6.50
N ASP A 68 -22.86 12.15 -5.38
CA ASP A 68 -23.84 13.02 -4.71
C ASP A 68 -23.78 14.49 -5.16
N ARG A 69 -22.97 14.81 -6.18
CA ARG A 69 -23.02 16.05 -6.96
C ARG A 69 -23.40 15.71 -8.40
#